data_AF-A0A087A0D4-F1
#
_entry.id   AF-A0A087A0D4-F1
#
_cell.length_a   1.000
_cell.length_b   1.000
_cell.length_c   1.000
_cell.angle_alpha   90.00
_cell.angle_beta   90.00
_cell.angle_gamma   90.00
#
_symmetry.space_group_name_H-M   'P 1'
#
loop_
_entity.id
_entity.type
_entity.pdbx_description
1 polymer ?
#
loop_
_entity_poly.entity_id
_entity_poly.type
_entity_poly.pdbx_seq_one_letter_code
_entity_poly.pdbx_strand_id
1 'polypeptide(L)'
;MGSSYSEDVFGKRNLARVYGLVVAAVAQRLTRYPAIMAKFGGDEDAWAMKFIYRDPAEEPMESLAYDAGSARLNPDLIRLLQACETDDEFERCLAGEVAHWLADLFDQTEFGRTRRVLEHDMETDEAGRFVNAKSSSLWRLRECPDVRSNATEDLLWPVAGRHQHRITWPTDQALADFREGRRIRRPKYPRKQVTAMLYDVLKAANGAVEANMLTRLFVACHPAIVEDFAAIVQVDIDLERMAAANADHNGTVRGNPYGGDEYDLYDDYNDELNHADAFGGEW
;
A
#
# COMPACT_ATOMS: atom_id res chain seq x y z
N MET A 1 6.79 39.30 14.86
CA MET A 1 5.36 39.52 14.56
C MET A 1 5.04 38.69 13.33
N GLY A 2 4.24 37.64 13.49
CA GLY A 2 3.94 36.70 12.41
C GLY A 2 3.05 37.34 11.37
N SER A 3 3.56 37.50 10.15
CA SER A 3 2.71 37.79 8.99
C SER A 3 1.94 36.53 8.66
N SER A 4 0.62 36.56 8.82
CA SER A 4 -0.23 35.56 8.16
C SER A 4 -0.01 35.71 6.66
N TYR A 5 0.29 34.60 5.99
CA TYR A 5 0.38 34.57 4.54
C TYR A 5 -1.04 34.68 4.00
N SER A 6 -1.43 35.89 3.60
CA SER A 6 -2.68 36.14 2.88
C SER A 6 -2.55 35.63 1.43
N GLU A 7 -3.69 35.42 0.75
CA GLU A 7 -3.79 35.15 -0.70
C GLU A 7 -2.90 36.07 -1.56
N ASP A 8 -2.63 37.27 -1.06
CA ASP A 8 -1.77 38.29 -1.66
C ASP A 8 -0.29 37.85 -1.83
N VAL A 9 0.20 36.92 -0.99
CA VAL A 9 1.54 36.31 -1.14
C VAL A 9 1.57 35.27 -2.26
N PHE A 10 0.46 34.55 -2.48
CA PHE A 10 0.28 33.67 -3.63
C PHE A 10 0.13 34.47 -4.94
N GLY A 11 -0.45 35.66 -4.88
CA GLY A 11 -0.43 36.60 -6.00
C GLY A 11 0.99 37.01 -6.41
N LYS A 12 1.90 37.17 -5.43
CA LYS A 12 3.32 37.49 -5.66
C LYS A 12 4.17 36.28 -6.06
N ARG A 13 3.84 35.08 -5.57
CA ARG A 13 4.45 33.80 -5.97
C ARG A 13 3.54 33.09 -6.97
N ASN A 14 3.72 33.42 -8.25
CA ASN A 14 2.94 32.94 -9.40
C ASN A 14 2.37 31.52 -9.19
N LEU A 15 1.07 31.43 -8.89
CA LEU A 15 0.33 30.16 -8.67
C LEU A 15 0.58 29.16 -9.80
N ALA A 16 0.77 29.64 -11.04
CA ALA A 16 1.12 28.78 -12.17
C ALA A 16 2.46 28.06 -12.01
N ARG A 17 3.45 28.68 -11.34
CA ARG A 17 4.73 28.03 -11.02
C ARG A 17 4.54 26.95 -9.96
N VAL A 18 3.80 27.24 -8.89
CA VAL A 18 3.50 26.25 -7.84
C VAL A 18 2.74 25.07 -8.45
N TYR A 19 1.73 25.35 -9.28
CA TYR A 19 1.01 24.34 -10.03
C TYR A 19 1.95 23.46 -10.87
N GLY A 20 2.80 24.07 -11.69
CA GLY A 20 3.77 23.33 -12.51
C GLY A 20 4.72 22.45 -11.69
N LEU A 21 5.16 22.93 -10.52
CA LEU A 21 6.00 22.15 -9.61
C LEU A 21 5.26 20.95 -9.01
N VAL A 22 4.01 21.14 -8.60
CA VAL A 22 3.18 20.05 -8.06
C VAL A 22 2.88 19.04 -9.15
N VAL A 23 2.46 19.46 -10.35
CA VAL A 23 2.22 18.55 -11.49
C VAL A 23 3.47 17.73 -11.78
N ALA A 24 4.65 18.35 -11.88
CA ALA A 24 5.89 17.64 -12.13
C ALA A 24 6.22 16.62 -11.02
N ALA A 25 6.02 16.99 -9.75
CA ALA A 25 6.23 16.09 -8.62
C ALA A 25 5.24 14.91 -8.59
N VAL A 26 3.97 15.18 -8.93
CA VAL A 26 2.90 14.19 -9.04
C VAL A 26 3.19 13.23 -10.20
N ALA A 27 3.49 13.74 -11.39
CA ALA A 27 3.84 12.96 -12.60
C ALA A 27 4.97 11.96 -12.34
N GLN A 28 6.04 12.43 -11.70
CA GLN A 28 7.20 11.59 -11.37
C GLN A 28 6.85 10.42 -10.43
N ARG A 29 5.77 10.55 -9.65
CA ARG A 29 5.43 9.63 -8.56
C ARG A 29 4.22 8.76 -8.86
N LEU A 30 3.20 9.25 -9.57
CA LEU A 30 2.01 8.47 -9.92
C LEU A 30 2.36 7.24 -10.75
N THR A 31 3.37 7.35 -11.62
CA THR A 31 3.95 6.21 -12.35
C THR A 31 4.42 5.07 -11.43
N ARG A 32 4.77 5.36 -10.18
CA ARG A 32 5.21 4.37 -9.18
C ARG A 32 4.08 3.88 -8.28
N TYR A 33 2.89 4.46 -8.38
CA TYR A 33 1.73 4.15 -7.54
C TYR A 33 0.48 3.87 -8.38
N PRO A 34 0.51 2.83 -9.24
CA PRO A 34 -0.64 2.47 -10.07
C PRO A 34 -1.90 2.16 -9.25
N ALA A 35 -1.75 1.70 -8.01
CA ALA A 35 -2.86 1.46 -7.09
C ALA A 35 -3.63 2.74 -6.70
N ILE A 36 -2.97 3.90 -6.66
CA ILE A 36 -3.64 5.19 -6.42
C ILE A 36 -4.56 5.50 -7.61
N MET A 37 -4.01 5.38 -8.83
CA MET A 37 -4.74 5.64 -10.07
C MET A 37 -5.91 4.69 -10.24
N ALA A 38 -5.71 3.42 -9.90
CA ALA A 38 -6.74 2.40 -10.01
C ALA A 38 -7.91 2.65 -9.05
N LYS A 39 -7.61 3.01 -7.79
CA LYS A 39 -8.63 3.25 -6.76
C LYS A 39 -9.37 4.57 -6.93
N PHE A 40 -8.64 5.64 -7.20
CA PHE A 40 -9.17 7.01 -7.13
C PHE A 40 -9.37 7.64 -8.51
N GLY A 41 -8.71 7.13 -9.55
CA GLY A 41 -8.72 7.72 -10.90
C GLY A 41 -7.83 8.96 -11.03
N GLY A 42 -8.21 9.84 -11.96
CA GLY A 42 -7.62 11.17 -12.16
C GLY A 42 -6.37 11.19 -13.04
N ASP A 43 -5.96 12.39 -13.42
CA ASP A 43 -4.68 12.67 -14.07
C ASP A 43 -3.80 13.54 -13.16
N GLU A 44 -2.58 13.83 -13.61
CA GLU A 44 -1.60 14.62 -12.86
C GLU A 44 -2.15 16.00 -12.48
N ASP A 45 -2.98 16.59 -13.34
CA ASP A 45 -3.63 17.89 -13.14
C ASP A 45 -4.68 17.82 -12.01
N ALA A 46 -5.58 16.83 -12.04
CA ALA A 46 -6.57 16.62 -11.00
C ALA A 46 -5.93 16.41 -9.62
N TRP A 47 -4.85 15.62 -9.58
CA TRP A 47 -4.08 15.38 -8.35
C TRP A 47 -3.35 16.62 -7.87
N ALA A 48 -2.77 17.42 -8.78
CA ALA A 48 -2.13 18.67 -8.41
C ALA A 48 -3.12 19.66 -7.82
N MET A 49 -4.31 19.80 -8.43
CA MET A 49 -5.37 20.66 -7.89
C MET A 49 -5.82 20.21 -6.51
N LYS A 50 -5.98 18.91 -6.29
CA LYS A 50 -6.29 18.37 -4.96
C LYS A 50 -5.22 18.64 -3.93
N PHE A 51 -3.95 18.51 -4.30
CA PHE A 51 -2.87 18.79 -3.38
C PHE A 51 -2.84 20.27 -3.00
N ILE A 52 -3.04 21.17 -3.96
CA ILE A 52 -3.00 22.63 -3.74
C ILE A 52 -4.18 23.08 -2.89
N TYR A 53 -5.36 22.51 -3.13
CA TYR A 53 -6.60 22.90 -2.49
C TYR A 53 -7.17 21.79 -1.61
N ARG A 54 -6.43 21.45 -0.56
CA ARG A 54 -6.77 20.40 0.42
C ARG A 54 -7.31 21.03 1.70
N ASP A 55 -8.51 20.64 2.12
CA ASP A 55 -8.96 20.84 3.51
C ASP A 55 -8.68 19.55 4.31
N PRO A 56 -7.68 19.53 5.21
CA PRO A 56 -7.38 18.37 6.02
C PRO A 56 -8.42 18.07 7.11
N ALA A 57 -9.36 18.99 7.37
CA ALA A 57 -10.36 18.83 8.41
C ALA A 57 -11.67 18.18 7.92
N GLU A 58 -11.97 18.21 6.63
CA GLU A 58 -13.35 17.92 6.17
C GLU A 58 -13.64 16.49 5.70
N GLU A 59 -12.75 15.69 5.08
CA GLU A 59 -13.16 14.32 4.67
C GLU A 59 -12.03 13.27 4.63
N PRO A 60 -12.33 11.99 4.96
CA PRO A 60 -11.54 10.87 4.46
C PRO A 60 -11.60 10.90 2.92
N MET A 61 -10.45 10.83 2.24
CA MET A 61 -10.40 10.91 0.77
C MET A 61 -11.02 9.65 0.14
N GLU A 62 -12.33 9.69 -0.08
CA GLU A 62 -13.07 8.61 -0.74
C GLU A 62 -13.35 8.90 -2.24
N SER A 63 -13.22 10.16 -2.66
CA SER A 63 -13.55 10.61 -4.02
C SER A 63 -12.54 11.63 -4.54
N LEU A 64 -12.33 11.68 -5.87
CA LEU A 64 -11.53 12.71 -6.55
C LEU A 64 -12.28 14.05 -6.78
N ALA A 65 -13.55 14.15 -6.39
CA ALA A 65 -14.31 15.37 -6.59
C ALA A 65 -13.67 16.56 -5.86
N TYR A 66 -13.34 17.61 -6.61
CA TYR A 66 -12.95 18.90 -6.07
C TYR A 66 -14.21 19.75 -5.92
N ASP A 67 -14.56 20.12 -4.69
CA ASP A 67 -15.61 21.11 -4.46
C ASP A 67 -14.98 22.51 -4.55
N ALA A 68 -15.29 23.22 -5.64
CA ALA A 68 -14.86 24.60 -5.83
C ALA A 68 -15.39 25.54 -4.73
N GLY A 69 -16.43 25.13 -3.98
CA GLY A 69 -17.00 25.88 -2.87
C GLY A 69 -16.19 25.86 -1.57
N SER A 70 -15.29 24.88 -1.38
CA SER A 70 -14.46 24.72 -0.16
C SER A 70 -12.97 24.97 -0.38
N ALA A 71 -12.61 25.57 -1.52
CA ALA A 71 -11.25 25.80 -2.06
C ALA A 71 -10.27 26.55 -1.13
N ARG A 72 -9.90 25.94 -0.01
CA ARG A 72 -8.88 26.42 0.90
C ARG A 72 -7.54 25.86 0.46
N LEU A 73 -6.53 26.72 0.47
CA LEU A 73 -5.16 26.31 0.21
C LEU A 73 -4.71 25.29 1.26
N ASN A 74 -4.02 24.26 0.79
CA ASN A 74 -3.43 23.24 1.63
C ASN A 74 -2.55 23.88 2.72
N PRO A 75 -2.85 23.67 4.02
CA PRO A 75 -2.07 24.23 5.11
C PRO A 75 -0.59 23.86 5.07
N ASP A 76 -0.24 22.68 4.56
CA ASP A 76 1.16 22.26 4.40
C ASP A 76 1.88 23.10 3.35
N LEU A 77 1.22 23.41 2.24
CA LEU A 77 1.75 24.29 1.22
C LEU A 77 1.96 25.71 1.76
N ILE A 78 1.00 26.22 2.54
CA ILE A 78 1.14 27.50 3.24
C ILE A 78 2.37 27.45 4.15
N ARG A 79 2.48 26.44 5.02
CA ARG A 79 3.59 26.25 5.95
C ARG A 79 4.94 26.24 5.23
N LEU A 80 5.07 25.51 4.13
CA LEU A 80 6.29 25.48 3.32
C LEU A 80 6.65 26.85 2.76
N LEU A 81 5.67 27.60 2.25
CA LEU A 81 5.90 28.96 1.76
C LEU A 81 6.40 29.91 2.86
N GLN A 82 6.02 29.67 4.13
CA GLN A 82 6.48 30.47 5.27
C GLN A 82 7.86 30.07 5.78
N ALA A 83 8.18 28.78 5.69
CA ALA A 83 9.40 28.22 6.27
C ALA A 83 10.62 28.31 5.34
N CYS A 84 10.43 28.25 4.02
CA CYS A 84 11.56 28.20 3.09
C CYS A 84 12.11 29.60 2.78
N GLU A 85 13.43 29.75 2.88
CA GLU A 85 14.13 31.02 2.65
C GLU A 85 14.47 31.23 1.16
N THR A 86 14.58 30.13 0.40
CA THR A 86 14.95 30.14 -1.02
C THR A 86 13.96 29.36 -1.89
N ASP A 87 13.94 29.65 -3.19
CA ASP A 87 13.12 28.93 -4.16
C ASP A 87 13.54 27.46 -4.28
N ASP A 88 14.85 27.17 -4.33
CA ASP A 88 15.36 25.79 -4.44
C ASP A 88 15.01 24.93 -3.21
N GLU A 89 15.02 25.54 -2.03
CA GLU A 89 14.59 24.89 -0.80
C GLU A 89 13.08 24.62 -0.84
N PHE A 90 12.29 25.61 -1.25
CA PHE A 90 10.85 25.46 -1.40
C PHE A 90 10.49 24.34 -2.38
N GLU A 91 11.13 24.28 -3.55
CA GLU A 91 10.90 23.24 -4.56
C GLU A 91 11.21 21.84 -4.02
N ARG A 92 12.33 21.69 -3.29
CA ARG A 92 12.72 20.42 -2.68
C ARG A 92 11.74 19.98 -1.59
N CYS A 93 11.35 20.90 -0.71
CA CYS A 93 10.41 20.62 0.37
C CYS A 93 9.01 20.32 -0.17
N LEU A 94 8.55 21.04 -1.20
CA LEU A 94 7.28 20.79 -1.88
C LEU A 94 7.24 19.40 -2.50
N ALA A 95 8.30 19.00 -3.22
CA ALA A 95 8.39 17.65 -3.78
C ALA A 95 8.37 16.55 -2.70
N GLY A 96 8.99 16.81 -1.55
CA GLY A 96 8.94 15.93 -0.37
C GLY A 96 7.52 15.80 0.20
N GLU A 97 6.81 16.91 0.35
CA GLU A 97 5.45 16.94 0.88
C GLU A 97 4.46 16.23 -0.05
N VAL A 98 4.56 16.47 -1.37
CA VAL A 98 3.78 15.73 -2.38
C VAL A 98 4.08 14.24 -2.30
N ALA A 99 5.33 13.84 -2.11
CA ALA A 99 5.70 12.44 -1.98
C ALA A 99 5.13 11.79 -0.72
N HIS A 100 5.13 12.49 0.42
CA HIS A 100 4.51 12.02 1.66
C HIS A 100 2.99 11.87 1.51
N TRP A 101 2.34 12.87 0.93
CA TRP A 101 0.90 12.83 0.68
C TRP A 101 0.50 11.67 -0.24
N LEU A 102 1.25 11.43 -1.33
CA LEU A 102 1.01 10.28 -2.20
C LEU A 102 1.27 8.94 -1.50
N ALA A 103 2.24 8.86 -0.58
CA ALA A 103 2.45 7.66 0.22
C ALA A 103 1.27 7.38 1.16
N ASP A 104 0.72 8.41 1.82
CA ASP A 104 -0.48 8.29 2.66
C ASP A 104 -1.69 7.83 1.86
N LEU A 105 -1.85 8.34 0.63
CA LEU A 105 -2.88 7.93 -0.31
C LEU A 105 -2.71 6.47 -0.76
N PHE A 106 -1.49 6.10 -1.14
CA PHE A 106 -1.17 4.73 -1.52
C PHE A 106 -1.54 3.75 -0.40
N ASP A 107 -1.25 4.11 0.84
CA ASP A 107 -1.52 3.27 1.99
C ASP A 107 -3.01 3.15 2.34
N GLN A 108 -3.88 3.99 1.76
CA GLN A 108 -5.33 3.85 1.82
C GLN A 108 -5.88 2.88 0.75
N THR A 109 -5.08 2.47 -0.23
CA THR A 109 -5.46 1.47 -1.23
C THR A 109 -5.44 0.06 -0.64
N GLU A 110 -6.19 -0.89 -1.22
CA GLU A 110 -6.10 -2.29 -0.80
C GLU A 110 -4.70 -2.87 -1.01
N PHE A 111 -4.01 -2.46 -2.07
CA PHE A 111 -2.65 -2.87 -2.35
C PHE A 111 -1.67 -2.35 -1.29
N GLY A 112 -1.70 -1.05 -0.98
CA GLY A 112 -0.84 -0.44 0.04
C GLY A 112 -1.08 -1.00 1.44
N ARG A 113 -2.36 -1.22 1.80
CA ARG A 113 -2.70 -1.94 3.04
C ARG A 113 -2.14 -3.36 3.05
N THR A 114 -2.24 -4.07 1.93
CA THR A 114 -1.70 -5.43 1.81
C THR A 114 -0.18 -5.43 1.96
N ARG A 115 0.54 -4.51 1.29
CA ARG A 115 1.99 -4.30 1.46
C ARG A 115 2.37 -4.11 2.92
N ARG A 116 1.71 -3.19 3.63
CA ARG A 116 2.00 -2.92 5.05
C ARG A 116 1.86 -4.15 5.94
N VAL A 117 0.86 -5.00 5.68
CA VAL A 117 0.72 -6.23 6.47
C VAL A 117 1.81 -7.24 6.14
N LEU A 118 2.23 -7.36 4.86
CA LEU A 118 3.39 -8.20 4.51
C LEU A 118 4.69 -7.70 5.16
N GLU A 119 4.91 -6.38 5.16
CA GLU A 119 6.06 -5.76 5.82
C GLU A 119 6.07 -6.04 7.32
N HIS A 120 4.92 -5.85 7.97
CA HIS A 120 4.73 -6.17 9.39
C HIS A 120 4.97 -7.65 9.69
N ASP A 121 4.45 -8.58 8.86
CA ASP A 121 4.65 -10.01 9.04
C ASP A 121 6.13 -10.42 8.84
N MET A 122 6.87 -9.74 7.95
CA MET A 122 8.31 -9.93 7.81
C MET A 122 9.11 -9.34 8.99
N GLU A 123 8.73 -8.16 9.48
CA GLU A 123 9.32 -7.49 10.65
C GLU A 123 9.18 -8.31 11.93
N THR A 124 8.01 -8.92 12.11
CA THR A 124 7.63 -9.70 13.30
C THR A 124 7.94 -11.18 13.19
N ASP A 125 8.60 -11.62 12.11
CA ASP A 125 9.02 -13.02 11.93
C ASP A 125 9.82 -13.50 13.14
N GLU A 126 9.29 -14.51 13.84
CA GLU A 126 9.88 -15.05 15.08
C GLU A 126 11.33 -15.52 14.90
N ALA A 127 11.65 -16.02 13.70
CA ALA A 127 13.00 -16.46 13.35
C ALA A 127 13.93 -15.31 12.94
N GLY A 128 13.42 -14.08 12.83
CA GLY A 128 14.18 -12.88 12.46
C GLY A 128 14.86 -12.99 11.10
N ARG A 129 14.28 -13.77 10.17
CA ARG A 129 14.94 -14.11 8.90
C ARG A 129 14.98 -12.95 7.93
N PHE A 130 14.00 -12.05 8.01
CA PHE A 130 13.86 -10.92 7.09
C PHE A 130 14.60 -9.70 7.60
N VAL A 131 15.16 -8.94 6.68
CA VAL A 131 15.86 -7.68 6.97
C VAL A 131 15.38 -6.65 5.96
N ASN A 132 14.87 -5.54 6.48
CA ASN A 132 14.63 -4.33 5.69
C ASN A 132 15.95 -3.55 5.57
N ALA A 133 16.38 -3.29 4.34
CA ALA A 133 17.48 -2.37 4.08
C ALA A 133 16.93 -0.95 4.27
N LYS A 134 17.02 -0.45 5.52
CA LYS A 134 16.36 0.74 6.10
C LYS A 134 16.41 2.05 5.29
N SER A 135 17.16 2.11 4.21
CA SER A 135 17.28 3.25 3.29
C SER A 135 16.58 3.08 1.94
N SER A 136 15.93 1.95 1.64
CA SER A 136 15.58 1.61 0.25
C SER A 136 14.24 0.90 0.00
N SER A 137 13.40 0.65 1.01
CA SER A 137 12.17 -0.17 0.86
C SER A 137 12.44 -1.57 0.25
N LEU A 138 13.68 -2.03 0.37
CA LEU A 138 14.12 -3.34 -0.08
C LEU A 138 14.16 -4.31 1.09
N TRP A 139 13.69 -5.53 0.82
CA TRP A 139 13.62 -6.63 1.75
C TRP A 139 14.52 -7.77 1.27
N ARG A 140 15.24 -8.39 2.20
CA ARG A 140 16.08 -9.56 1.94
C ARG A 140 16.03 -10.54 3.08
N LEU A 141 16.55 -11.74 2.85
CA LEU A 141 16.91 -12.62 3.95
C LEU A 141 18.22 -12.17 4.60
N ARG A 142 18.35 -12.44 5.90
CA ARG A 142 19.56 -12.17 6.69
C ARG A 142 20.80 -12.82 6.09
N GLU A 143 20.63 -14.03 5.55
CA GLU A 143 21.67 -14.82 4.89
C GLU A 143 22.00 -14.35 3.47
N CYS A 144 21.15 -13.51 2.86
CA CYS A 144 21.37 -13.00 1.52
C CYS A 144 22.19 -11.71 1.50
N PRO A 145 22.93 -11.46 0.41
CA PRO A 145 23.66 -10.21 0.20
C PRO A 145 22.79 -8.95 0.34
N ASP A 146 23.39 -7.87 0.85
CA ASP A 146 22.76 -6.55 0.95
C ASP A 146 22.89 -5.74 -0.34
N VAL A 147 22.55 -6.38 -1.47
CA VAL A 147 22.52 -5.76 -2.80
C VAL A 147 21.18 -6.03 -3.45
N ARG A 148 20.71 -5.08 -4.25
CA ARG A 148 19.47 -5.25 -5.04
C ARG A 148 19.60 -6.49 -5.92
N SER A 149 18.59 -7.36 -5.87
CA SER A 149 18.53 -8.52 -6.75
C SER A 149 18.31 -8.10 -8.21
N ASN A 150 18.89 -8.85 -9.13
CA ASN A 150 18.61 -8.76 -10.56
C ASN A 150 17.42 -9.64 -11.00
N ALA A 151 16.80 -10.36 -10.06
CA ALA A 151 15.65 -11.21 -10.35
C ALA A 151 14.44 -10.36 -10.78
N THR A 152 13.80 -10.79 -11.86
CA THR A 152 12.55 -10.20 -12.36
C THR A 152 11.33 -10.89 -11.75
N GLU A 153 10.16 -10.27 -11.87
CA GLU A 153 8.90 -10.89 -11.44
C GLU A 153 8.62 -12.21 -12.15
N ASP A 154 8.90 -12.30 -13.45
CA ASP A 154 8.78 -13.54 -14.23
C ASP A 154 9.63 -14.69 -13.66
N LEU A 155 10.82 -14.38 -13.16
CA LEU A 155 11.71 -15.38 -12.55
C LEU A 155 11.20 -15.83 -11.19
N LEU A 156 10.64 -14.92 -10.40
CA LEU A 156 10.19 -15.17 -9.04
C LEU A 156 8.77 -15.75 -8.98
N TRP A 157 7.96 -15.54 -10.01
CA TRP A 157 6.59 -16.01 -10.06
C TRP A 157 6.42 -17.52 -9.93
N PRO A 158 7.18 -18.38 -10.65
CA PRO A 158 7.10 -19.82 -10.45
C PRO A 158 7.42 -20.25 -9.01
N VAL A 159 8.15 -19.43 -8.24
CA VAL A 159 8.43 -19.68 -6.82
C VAL A 159 7.21 -19.34 -5.98
N ALA A 160 6.62 -18.16 -6.18
CA ALA A 160 5.40 -17.75 -5.50
C ALA A 160 4.22 -18.68 -5.82
N GLY A 161 3.98 -18.98 -7.10
CA GLY A 161 2.86 -19.80 -7.57
C GLY A 161 2.84 -21.23 -6.99
N ARG A 162 3.99 -21.80 -6.62
CA ARG A 162 4.03 -23.09 -5.90
C ARG A 162 3.36 -23.06 -4.52
N HIS A 163 3.18 -21.87 -3.94
CA HIS A 163 2.49 -21.71 -2.66
C HIS A 163 0.99 -21.49 -2.82
N GLN A 164 0.50 -21.22 -4.03
CA GLN A 164 -0.91 -20.88 -4.26
C GLN A 164 -1.89 -21.91 -3.68
N HIS A 165 -1.61 -23.20 -3.85
CA HIS A 165 -2.43 -24.31 -3.34
C HIS A 165 -2.16 -24.66 -1.86
N ARG A 166 -1.10 -24.09 -1.27
CA ARG A 166 -0.70 -24.32 0.12
C ARG A 166 -1.29 -23.29 1.08
N ILE A 167 -1.73 -22.16 0.52
CA ILE A 167 -2.34 -21.05 1.25
C ILE A 167 -3.86 -21.25 1.14
N THR A 168 -4.52 -21.54 2.26
CA THR A 168 -5.99 -21.50 2.32
C THR A 168 -6.42 -20.04 2.29
N TRP A 169 -6.78 -19.57 1.11
CA TRP A 169 -7.22 -18.21 0.90
C TRP A 169 -8.65 -17.99 1.44
N PRO A 170 -8.98 -16.77 1.90
CA PRO A 170 -10.37 -16.41 2.08
C PRO A 170 -11.13 -16.53 0.75
N THR A 171 -12.42 -16.82 0.81
CA THR A 171 -13.23 -16.90 -0.41
C THR A 171 -13.46 -15.51 -0.99
N ASP A 172 -13.58 -15.43 -2.31
CA ASP A 172 -13.94 -14.19 -3.01
C ASP A 172 -15.24 -13.59 -2.46
N GLN A 173 -16.20 -14.45 -2.07
CA GLN A 173 -17.44 -14.03 -1.41
C GLN A 173 -17.18 -13.35 -0.05
N ALA A 174 -16.29 -13.89 0.78
CA ALA A 174 -15.96 -13.29 2.08
C ALA A 174 -15.29 -11.92 1.93
N LEU A 175 -14.52 -11.73 0.86
CA LEU A 175 -13.92 -10.44 0.51
C LEU A 175 -14.98 -9.46 -0.03
N ALA A 176 -15.89 -9.92 -0.90
CA ALA A 176 -17.02 -9.14 -1.37
C ALA A 176 -17.93 -8.68 -0.22
N ASP A 177 -18.26 -9.58 0.71
CA ASP A 177 -19.07 -9.25 1.89
C ASP A 177 -18.40 -8.19 2.77
N PHE A 178 -17.07 -8.21 2.88
CA PHE A 178 -16.32 -7.15 3.57
C PHE A 178 -16.42 -5.81 2.84
N ARG A 179 -16.24 -5.80 1.51
CA ARG A 179 -16.33 -4.57 0.69
C ARG A 179 -17.73 -3.95 0.72
N GLU A 180 -18.76 -4.77 0.69
CA GLU A 180 -20.15 -4.34 0.77
C GLU A 180 -20.60 -3.99 2.21
N GLY A 181 -19.70 -4.05 3.19
CA GLY A 181 -20.00 -3.76 4.60
C GLY A 181 -20.87 -4.82 5.29
N ARG A 182 -21.20 -5.93 4.62
CA ARG A 182 -21.89 -7.09 5.21
C ARG A 182 -21.01 -7.81 6.24
N ARG A 183 -19.69 -7.65 6.16
CA ARG A 183 -18.72 -8.11 7.13
C ARG A 183 -17.91 -6.94 7.69
N ILE A 184 -17.82 -6.84 9.01
CA ILE A 184 -17.11 -5.74 9.70
C ILE A 184 -15.58 -5.84 9.53
N ARG A 185 -15.04 -7.06 9.50
CA ARG A 185 -13.59 -7.31 9.49
C ARG A 185 -13.16 -7.96 8.20
N ARG A 186 -12.06 -7.48 7.63
CA ARG A 186 -11.42 -8.12 6.47
C ARG A 186 -11.11 -9.59 6.80
N PRO A 187 -11.40 -10.54 5.91
CA PRO A 187 -10.99 -11.92 6.08
C PRO A 187 -9.48 -12.02 6.36
N LYS A 188 -9.10 -12.82 7.35
CA LYS A 188 -7.68 -13.08 7.66
C LYS A 188 -7.12 -14.02 6.60
N TYR A 189 -5.88 -13.78 6.19
CA TYR A 189 -5.12 -14.73 5.38
C TYR A 189 -4.11 -15.48 6.27
N PRO A 190 -3.64 -16.68 5.84
CA PRO A 190 -2.89 -17.55 6.71
C PRO A 190 -1.41 -17.13 6.73
N ARG A 191 -1.09 -16.21 7.63
CA ARG A 191 0.20 -15.49 7.71
C ARG A 191 1.43 -16.40 7.62
N LYS A 192 1.43 -17.55 8.32
CA LYS A 192 2.58 -18.49 8.30
C LYS A 192 2.93 -18.97 6.89
N GLN A 193 1.92 -19.29 6.08
CA GLN A 193 2.11 -19.75 4.71
C GLN A 193 2.53 -18.59 3.79
N VAL A 194 2.03 -17.38 4.06
CA VAL A 194 2.47 -16.16 3.36
C VAL A 194 3.94 -15.86 3.65
N THR A 195 4.36 -15.88 4.91
CA THR A 195 5.76 -15.70 5.31
C THR A 195 6.66 -16.78 4.70
N ALA A 196 6.21 -18.04 4.61
CA ALA A 196 6.94 -19.10 3.94
C ALA A 196 7.11 -18.84 2.42
N MET A 197 6.07 -18.34 1.76
CA MET A 197 6.15 -17.91 0.36
C MET A 197 7.15 -16.77 0.17
N LEU A 198 7.08 -15.72 1.01
CA LEU A 198 8.01 -14.59 0.97
C LEU A 198 9.45 -15.03 1.21
N TYR A 199 9.68 -15.97 2.14
CA TYR A 199 10.99 -16.54 2.39
C TYR A 199 11.55 -17.23 1.13
N ASP A 200 10.77 -18.11 0.49
CA ASP A 200 11.22 -18.81 -0.71
C ASP A 200 11.47 -17.87 -1.89
N VAL A 201 10.65 -16.84 -2.05
CA VAL A 201 10.83 -15.80 -3.07
C VAL A 201 12.14 -15.05 -2.85
N LEU A 202 12.39 -14.56 -1.63
CA LEU A 202 13.63 -13.84 -1.33
C LEU A 202 14.87 -14.72 -1.40
N LYS A 203 14.75 -16.01 -1.04
CA LYS A 203 15.81 -17.00 -1.22
C LYS A 203 16.15 -17.19 -2.69
N ALA A 204 15.15 -17.29 -3.56
CA ALA A 204 15.34 -17.40 -5.01
C ALA A 204 15.90 -16.11 -5.62
N ALA A 205 15.51 -14.95 -5.10
CA ALA A 205 16.04 -13.66 -5.53
C ALA A 205 17.53 -13.49 -5.18
N ASN A 206 18.01 -14.12 -4.11
CA ASN A 206 19.40 -14.04 -3.64
C ASN A 206 19.92 -12.59 -3.57
N GLY A 207 19.19 -11.74 -2.87
CA GLY A 207 19.45 -10.31 -2.76
C GLY A 207 18.23 -9.59 -2.19
N ALA A 208 18.23 -8.27 -2.31
CA ALA A 208 17.16 -7.42 -1.80
C ALA A 208 16.13 -7.09 -2.90
N VAL A 209 14.85 -7.22 -2.57
CA VAL A 209 13.70 -7.07 -3.47
C VAL A 209 12.77 -5.98 -2.93
N GLU A 210 12.17 -5.19 -3.80
CA GLU A 210 11.22 -4.15 -3.41
C GLU A 210 9.95 -4.74 -2.78
N ALA A 211 9.44 -4.10 -1.72
CA ALA A 211 8.18 -4.49 -1.08
C ALA A 211 7.00 -4.54 -2.06
N ASN A 212 6.98 -3.64 -3.06
CA ASN A 212 5.94 -3.62 -4.09
C ASN A 212 5.98 -4.87 -4.97
N MET A 213 7.18 -5.35 -5.36
CA MET A 213 7.33 -6.59 -6.12
C MET A 213 6.86 -7.80 -5.31
N LEU A 214 7.24 -7.90 -4.03
CA LEU A 214 6.76 -8.95 -3.14
C LEU A 214 5.23 -8.94 -3.01
N THR A 215 4.64 -7.74 -2.92
CA THR A 215 3.19 -7.55 -2.87
C THR A 215 2.52 -7.96 -4.17
N ARG A 216 3.07 -7.62 -5.34
CA ARG A 216 2.54 -8.07 -6.64
C ARG A 216 2.57 -9.60 -6.77
N LEU A 217 3.67 -10.24 -6.41
CA LEU A 217 3.78 -11.72 -6.43
C LEU A 217 2.75 -12.38 -5.50
N PHE A 218 2.55 -11.80 -4.31
CA PHE A 218 1.53 -12.25 -3.36
C PHE A 218 0.12 -12.11 -3.92
N VAL A 219 -0.24 -10.92 -4.42
CA VAL A 219 -1.57 -10.64 -4.95
C VAL A 219 -1.84 -11.44 -6.23
N ALA A 220 -0.84 -11.67 -7.07
CA ALA A 220 -1.01 -12.51 -8.26
C ALA A 220 -1.39 -13.96 -7.91
N CYS A 221 -0.97 -14.49 -6.74
CA CYS A 221 -1.41 -15.80 -6.26
C CYS A 221 -2.89 -15.81 -5.82
N HIS A 222 -3.43 -14.67 -5.36
CA HIS A 222 -4.84 -14.52 -5.01
C HIS A 222 -5.36 -13.09 -5.31
N PRO A 223 -5.73 -12.82 -6.58
CA PRO A 223 -6.09 -11.48 -7.05
C PRO A 223 -7.22 -10.82 -6.27
N ALA A 224 -8.18 -11.61 -5.78
CA ALA A 224 -9.35 -11.11 -5.06
C ALA A 224 -9.01 -10.31 -3.80
N ILE A 225 -7.78 -10.45 -3.24
CA ILE A 225 -7.31 -9.65 -2.10
C ILE A 225 -7.31 -8.15 -2.41
N VAL A 226 -7.11 -7.77 -3.67
CA VAL A 226 -7.04 -6.38 -4.12
C VAL A 226 -8.04 -6.17 -5.25
N GLU A 227 -9.08 -5.38 -4.98
CA GLU A 227 -10.19 -5.10 -5.90
C GLU A 227 -9.69 -4.58 -7.25
N ASP A 228 -8.71 -3.68 -7.22
CA ASP A 228 -8.18 -3.00 -8.39
C ASP A 228 -6.96 -3.70 -9.00
N PHE A 229 -6.74 -4.99 -8.71
CA PHE A 229 -5.54 -5.68 -9.14
C PHE A 229 -5.32 -5.63 -10.66
N ALA A 230 -6.37 -5.78 -11.46
CA ALA A 230 -6.28 -5.72 -12.92
C ALA A 230 -5.74 -4.36 -13.42
N ALA A 231 -6.18 -3.26 -12.81
CA ALA A 231 -5.71 -1.93 -13.15
C ALA A 231 -4.28 -1.66 -12.64
N ILE A 232 -3.88 -2.28 -11.52
CA ILE A 232 -2.50 -2.24 -11.02
C ILE A 232 -1.55 -3.00 -11.96
N VAL A 233 -2.01 -4.12 -12.51
CA VAL A 233 -1.32 -5.00 -13.46
C VAL A 233 -1.12 -4.33 -14.83
N GLN A 234 -2.10 -3.57 -15.32
CA GLN A 234 -2.03 -2.92 -16.64
C GLN A 234 -1.00 -1.80 -16.73
N VAL A 235 -0.59 -1.23 -15.60
CA VAL A 235 0.36 -0.10 -15.55
C VAL A 235 1.81 -0.57 -15.39
N ASP A 236 2.05 -1.83 -15.00
CA ASP A 236 3.38 -2.37 -14.70
C ASP A 236 3.47 -3.86 -15.10
N ILE A 237 3.93 -4.12 -16.33
CA ILE A 237 4.46 -5.39 -16.89
C ILE A 237 3.54 -6.63 -16.82
N ASP A 238 3.13 -7.15 -18.00
CA ASP A 238 2.79 -8.54 -18.42
C ASP A 238 2.16 -9.56 -17.42
N LEU A 239 1.52 -9.09 -16.34
CA LEU A 239 0.80 -9.91 -15.35
C LEU A 239 -0.51 -10.49 -15.89
N GLU A 240 -1.02 -9.99 -17.04
CA GLU A 240 -2.17 -10.57 -17.76
C GLU A 240 -1.89 -12.04 -18.17
N ARG A 241 -0.65 -12.36 -18.56
CA ARG A 241 -0.26 -13.74 -18.89
C ARG A 241 -0.22 -14.66 -17.66
N MET A 242 0.07 -14.10 -16.49
CA MET A 242 0.16 -14.81 -15.21
C MET A 242 -1.22 -15.03 -14.58
N ALA A 243 -2.11 -14.04 -14.70
CA ALA A 243 -3.52 -14.17 -14.34
C ALA A 243 -4.27 -15.13 -15.28
N ALA A 244 -3.93 -15.17 -16.58
CA ALA A 244 -4.49 -16.14 -17.53
C ALA A 244 -4.10 -17.59 -17.19
N ALA A 245 -2.88 -17.84 -16.71
CA ALA A 245 -2.46 -19.15 -16.22
C ALA A 245 -3.28 -19.61 -14.98
N ASN A 246 -3.76 -18.67 -14.17
CA ASN A 246 -4.70 -18.94 -13.07
C ASN A 246 -6.12 -19.28 -13.57
N ALA A 247 -6.61 -18.59 -14.60
CA ALA A 247 -7.93 -18.82 -15.16
C ALA A 247 -8.05 -20.22 -15.81
N ASP A 248 -7.02 -20.67 -16.52
CA ASP A 248 -6.97 -22.01 -17.13
C ASP A 248 -6.95 -23.15 -16.08
N HIS A 249 -6.33 -22.91 -14.92
CA HIS A 249 -6.29 -23.89 -13.82
C HIS A 249 -7.60 -23.96 -13.03
N ASN A 250 -8.27 -22.82 -12.81
CA ASN A 250 -9.60 -22.79 -12.19
C ASN A 250 -10.72 -23.25 -13.12
N GLY A 251 -10.56 -23.12 -14.45
CA GLY A 251 -11.48 -23.66 -15.45
C GLY A 251 -11.54 -25.19 -15.49
N THR A 252 -10.54 -25.88 -14.92
CA THR A 252 -10.54 -27.35 -14.79
C THR A 252 -11.22 -27.85 -13.51
N VAL A 253 -11.52 -26.98 -12.54
CA VAL A 253 -12.30 -27.33 -11.34
C VAL A 253 -13.78 -27.05 -11.59
N ARG A 254 -14.37 -27.79 -12.54
CA ARG A 254 -15.83 -27.99 -12.55
C ARG A 254 -16.17 -28.88 -11.36
N GLY A 255 -16.64 -28.25 -10.29
CA GLY A 255 -17.26 -28.88 -9.14
C GLY A 255 -16.36 -28.91 -7.92
N ASN A 256 -16.57 -27.98 -6.99
CA ASN A 256 -16.38 -28.31 -5.58
C ASN A 256 -17.65 -29.05 -5.13
N PRO A 257 -17.61 -30.36 -4.83
CA PRO A 257 -18.77 -31.12 -4.38
C PRO A 257 -19.05 -30.96 -2.88
N TYR A 258 -18.26 -30.16 -2.15
CA TYR A 258 -18.48 -29.95 -0.72
C TYR A 258 -19.22 -28.64 -0.48
N GLY A 259 -20.51 -28.67 -0.76
CA GLY A 259 -21.46 -28.04 0.13
C GLY A 259 -21.50 -28.84 1.43
N GLY A 260 -21.32 -28.18 2.56
CA GLY A 260 -21.31 -28.83 3.86
C GLY A 260 -20.92 -27.83 4.94
N ASP A 261 -21.88 -27.59 5.82
CA ASP A 261 -21.86 -26.70 6.97
C ASP A 261 -20.68 -26.88 7.95
N GLU A 262 -20.55 -25.89 8.84
CA GLU A 262 -19.91 -25.96 10.17
C GLU A 262 -18.43 -26.35 10.26
N TYR A 263 -17.56 -25.35 10.50
CA TYR A 263 -16.52 -25.43 11.53
C TYR A 263 -16.25 -24.03 12.10
N ASP A 264 -17.05 -23.64 13.10
CA ASP A 264 -16.56 -22.83 14.22
C ASP A 264 -15.70 -23.75 15.08
N LEU A 265 -14.37 -23.59 15.02
CA LEU A 265 -13.43 -24.11 16.01
C LEU A 265 -12.06 -23.54 15.69
N TYR A 266 -11.73 -22.41 16.32
CA TYR A 266 -10.44 -22.05 16.95
C TYR A 266 -10.55 -20.59 17.43
N ASP A 267 -11.49 -20.34 18.34
CA ASP A 267 -11.38 -19.30 19.36
C ASP A 267 -10.87 -20.01 20.61
N ASP A 268 -9.57 -19.98 20.83
CA ASP A 268 -8.92 -20.14 22.12
C ASP A 268 -7.43 -19.93 21.91
N TYR A 269 -6.96 -18.69 22.09
CA TYR A 269 -5.63 -18.32 22.60
C TYR A 269 -5.55 -16.79 22.62
N ASN A 270 -6.13 -16.18 23.66
CA ASN A 270 -5.56 -15.07 24.43
C ASN A 270 -6.62 -14.49 25.37
N ASP A 271 -6.81 -15.14 26.51
CA ASP A 271 -7.50 -14.58 27.68
C ASP A 271 -6.61 -14.53 28.93
N GLU A 272 -5.27 -14.57 28.75
CA GLU A 272 -4.32 -14.38 29.84
C GLU A 272 -3.39 -13.19 29.56
N LEU A 273 -3.92 -11.97 29.71
CA LEU A 273 -3.13 -10.77 29.99
C LEU A 273 -4.05 -9.61 30.42
N ASN A 274 -4.75 -9.80 31.53
CA ASN A 274 -5.38 -8.71 32.29
C ASN A 274 -5.49 -9.10 33.77
N HIS A 275 -4.36 -9.14 34.48
CA HIS A 275 -4.30 -8.85 35.91
C HIS A 275 -2.86 -8.54 36.33
N ALA A 276 -2.43 -7.32 36.04
CA ALA A 276 -1.33 -6.68 36.74
C ALA A 276 -1.66 -5.19 36.82
N ASP A 277 -2.34 -4.79 37.88
CA ASP A 277 -2.08 -3.57 38.65
C ASP A 277 -3.21 -3.30 39.65
N ALA A 278 -2.92 -3.52 40.94
CA ALA A 278 -3.39 -2.67 42.03
C ALA A 278 -2.71 -3.06 43.36
N PHE A 279 -1.78 -2.20 43.81
CA PHE A 279 -1.51 -1.78 45.20
C PHE A 279 -1.40 -2.87 46.30
N GLY A 280 -0.27 -3.09 46.97
CA GLY A 280 0.43 -2.11 47.81
C GLY A 280 -0.26 -1.98 49.17
N GLY A 281 0.34 -2.50 50.26
CA GLY A 281 -0.16 -2.24 51.62
C GLY A 281 0.39 -3.20 52.69
N GLU A 282 0.84 -2.63 53.79
CA GLU A 282 1.60 -3.23 54.89
C GLU A 282 0.79 -4.11 55.86
N TRP A 283 1.56 -4.84 56.70
CA TRP A 283 1.26 -5.59 57.94
C TRP A 283 0.92 -7.07 57.80
#